data_AF-A0A2S0JMF4-F1
#
_entry.id   AF-A0A2S0JMF4-F1
#
_cell.length_a   1.000
_cell.length_b   1.000
_cell.length_c   1.000
_cell.angle_alpha   90.00
_cell.angle_beta   90.00
_cell.angle_gamma   90.00
#
_symmetry.space_group_name_H-M   'P 1'
#
loop_
_entity.id
_entity.type
_entity.pdbx_description
1 polymer ?
#
loop_
_entity_poly.entity_id
_entity_poly.type
_entity_poly.pdbx_seq_one_letter_code
_entity_poly.pdbx_strand_id
1 'polypeptide(L)'
;MKNNDRFIKTVNIPNPLFQSLQGRYFVGQTEPICLGHGKNAWGSLSNPHHSNVDLFVNAFTITNHSNQPFVAEIWFNAIPPGEPMISKNVTPTNTALSPLPKPKVKIEFAELVDGFPKNGINAFKRIVPPQSTLVSDEDGKYIFPSGESFVIFLVSPDNEYIEAEVAFGWFEKSVKNKNINN
;
A
#
# COMPACT_ATOMS: atom_id res chain seq x y z
N MET A 1 -1.07 42.71 -34.77
CA MET A 1 -1.65 41.60 -33.97
C MET A 1 -0.53 40.66 -33.57
N LYS A 2 -0.33 40.44 -32.26
CA LYS A 2 0.72 39.58 -31.70
C LYS A 2 0.21 38.13 -31.69
N ASN A 3 0.84 37.23 -32.44
CA ASN A 3 0.80 35.79 -32.17
C ASN A 3 2.24 35.29 -32.05
N ASN A 4 2.74 35.28 -30.81
CA ASN A 4 3.91 34.49 -30.45
C ASN A 4 3.39 33.25 -29.73
N ASP A 5 2.85 32.29 -30.48
CA ASP A 5 2.68 30.92 -30.00
C ASP A 5 4.07 30.29 -29.89
N ARG A 6 4.77 30.65 -28.81
CA ARG A 6 6.10 30.15 -28.51
C ARG A 6 5.92 28.76 -27.92
N PHE A 7 6.13 27.73 -28.73
CA PHE A 7 6.13 26.34 -28.26
C PHE A 7 7.16 26.17 -27.14
N ILE A 8 6.69 25.83 -25.93
CA ILE A 8 7.55 25.51 -24.79
C ILE A 8 7.83 24.01 -24.85
N LYS A 9 9.09 23.64 -25.10
CA LYS A 9 9.54 22.25 -25.00
C LYS A 9 9.88 21.96 -23.53
N THR A 10 9.11 21.09 -22.90
CA THR A 10 9.37 20.61 -21.53
C THR A 10 9.68 19.11 -21.53
N VAL A 11 10.40 18.65 -20.51
CA VAL A 11 10.60 17.23 -20.21
C VAL A 11 9.93 16.96 -18.87
N ASN A 12 8.98 16.03 -18.85
CA ASN A 12 8.25 15.66 -17.64
C ASN A 12 8.79 14.31 -17.12
N ILE A 13 9.13 14.26 -15.84
CA ILE A 13 9.52 13.02 -15.16
C ILE A 13 8.28 12.52 -14.41
N PRO A 14 7.79 11.29 -14.68
CA PRO A 14 6.69 10.70 -13.91
C PRO A 14 7.03 10.68 -12.42
N ASN A 15 6.05 10.96 -11.56
CA ASN A 15 6.28 11.03 -10.12
C ASN A 15 6.93 9.74 -9.58
N PRO A 16 6.44 8.51 -9.87
CA PRO A 16 7.08 7.28 -9.39
C PRO A 16 8.58 7.19 -9.76
N LEU A 17 8.93 7.53 -11.00
CA LEU A 17 10.32 7.57 -11.46
C LEU A 17 11.12 8.60 -10.67
N PHE A 18 10.60 9.81 -10.48
CA PHE A 18 11.25 10.83 -9.66
C PHE A 18 11.50 10.35 -8.23
N GLN A 19 10.51 9.72 -7.57
CA GLN A 19 10.66 9.17 -6.23
C GLN A 19 11.70 8.03 -6.17
N SER A 20 11.75 7.18 -7.21
CA SER A 20 12.73 6.09 -7.32
C SER A 20 14.16 6.61 -7.49
N LEU A 21 14.36 7.65 -8.33
CA LEU A 21 15.66 8.33 -8.47
C LEU A 21 16.13 8.98 -7.16
N GLN A 22 15.20 9.41 -6.30
CA GLN A 22 15.49 9.95 -4.97
C GLN A 22 15.75 8.86 -3.90
N GLY A 23 15.68 7.57 -4.27
CA GLY A 23 15.91 6.45 -3.36
C GLY A 23 14.84 6.27 -2.29
N ARG A 24 13.62 6.75 -2.54
CA ARG A 24 12.53 6.74 -1.55
C ARG A 24 11.27 6.05 -2.03
N TYR A 25 11.32 5.39 -3.18
CA TYR A 25 10.21 4.57 -3.71
C TYR A 25 10.51 3.08 -3.53
N PHE A 26 9.58 2.38 -2.93
CA PHE A 26 9.67 0.99 -2.52
C PHE A 26 8.53 0.18 -3.09
N VAL A 27 8.76 -1.12 -3.23
CA VAL A 27 7.74 -2.11 -3.53
C VAL A 27 7.89 -3.30 -2.60
N GLY A 28 6.79 -4.01 -2.40
CA GLY A 28 6.80 -5.26 -1.67
C GLY A 28 5.45 -5.92 -1.68
N GLN A 29 5.38 -7.12 -1.11
CA GLN A 29 4.16 -7.91 -1.02
C GLN A 29 4.13 -8.69 0.28
N THR A 30 2.93 -9.15 0.65
CA THR A 30 2.79 -10.19 1.67
C THR A 30 3.34 -11.51 1.15
N GLU A 31 3.62 -12.43 2.06
CA GLU A 31 3.57 -13.86 1.78
C GLU A 31 2.16 -14.25 1.29
N PRO A 32 1.95 -15.44 0.68
CA PRO A 32 0.61 -15.94 0.42
C PRO A 32 -0.19 -15.97 1.73
N ILE A 33 -1.36 -15.34 1.73
CA ILE A 33 -2.26 -15.24 2.89
C ILE A 33 -3.57 -15.93 2.61
N CYS A 34 -4.12 -16.53 3.67
CA CYS A 34 -5.28 -17.38 3.54
C CYS A 34 -6.53 -16.83 4.24
N LEU A 35 -7.67 -16.95 3.55
CA LEU A 35 -9.00 -16.62 4.06
C LEU A 35 -9.98 -17.75 3.71
N GLY A 36 -11.00 -17.96 4.54
CA GLY A 36 -11.95 -19.06 4.33
C GLY A 36 -12.69 -19.46 5.59
N HIS A 37 -13.80 -20.19 5.46
CA HIS A 37 -14.61 -20.65 6.58
C HIS A 37 -15.05 -19.52 7.54
N GLY A 38 -15.40 -18.35 6.97
CA GLY A 38 -15.78 -17.17 7.74
C GLY A 38 -14.62 -16.44 8.42
N LYS A 39 -13.38 -16.87 8.19
CA LYS A 39 -12.15 -16.21 8.67
C LYS A 39 -11.52 -15.39 7.57
N ASN A 40 -11.24 -14.13 7.88
CA ASN A 40 -10.74 -13.14 6.92
C ASN A 40 -9.21 -13.11 6.86
N ALA A 41 -8.66 -12.28 5.98
CA ALA A 41 -7.24 -11.97 5.94
C ALA A 41 -7.02 -10.49 5.63
N TRP A 42 -5.81 -9.98 5.80
CA TRP A 42 -5.50 -8.61 5.43
C TRP A 42 -4.01 -8.39 5.20
N GLY A 43 -3.70 -7.38 4.39
CA GLY A 43 -2.36 -6.80 4.24
C GLY A 43 -2.42 -5.27 4.37
N SER A 44 -1.42 -4.65 4.98
CA SER A 44 -1.37 -3.21 5.20
C SER A 44 -0.01 -2.62 4.92
N LEU A 45 -0.01 -1.33 4.58
CA LEU A 45 1.13 -0.45 4.77
C LEU A 45 0.95 0.27 6.11
N SER A 46 1.79 -0.06 7.07
CA SER A 46 1.77 0.51 8.42
C SER A 46 2.93 1.49 8.59
N ASN A 47 2.64 2.75 8.88
CA ASN A 47 3.63 3.77 9.16
C ASN A 47 3.89 3.84 10.67
N PRO A 48 5.03 3.35 11.21
CA PRO A 48 5.23 3.29 12.64
C PRO A 48 5.20 4.67 13.31
N HIS A 49 4.81 4.71 14.59
CA HIS A 49 4.96 5.93 15.39
C HIS A 49 6.42 6.41 15.37
N HIS A 50 6.60 7.73 15.27
CA HIS A 50 7.91 8.39 15.23
C HIS A 50 8.79 7.98 14.04
N SER A 51 8.21 7.53 12.92
CA SER A 51 8.95 7.22 11.70
C SER A 51 9.60 8.44 11.04
N ASN A 52 9.08 9.65 11.32
CA ASN A 52 9.47 10.93 10.72
C ASN A 52 9.34 10.96 9.19
N VAL A 53 8.49 10.09 8.63
CA VAL A 53 8.14 10.07 7.22
C VAL A 53 6.63 10.04 7.06
N ASP A 54 6.16 10.71 6.02
CA ASP A 54 4.82 10.51 5.49
C ASP A 54 4.88 9.37 4.46
N LEU A 55 3.96 8.41 4.60
CA LEU A 55 3.72 7.33 3.65
C LEU A 55 2.81 7.83 2.53
N PHE A 56 3.23 7.69 1.28
CA PHE A 56 2.40 7.94 0.10
C PHE A 56 2.13 6.63 -0.63
N VAL A 57 0.88 6.18 -0.62
CA VAL A 57 0.47 4.97 -1.35
C VAL A 57 0.43 5.28 -2.84
N ASN A 58 1.28 4.63 -3.62
CA ASN A 58 1.35 4.85 -5.07
C ASN A 58 0.52 3.83 -5.84
N ALA A 59 0.58 2.57 -5.46
CA ALA A 59 -0.17 1.50 -6.10
C ALA A 59 -0.41 0.35 -5.11
N PHE A 60 -1.44 -0.44 -5.36
CA PHE A 60 -1.62 -1.72 -4.69
C PHE A 60 -2.20 -2.76 -5.66
N THR A 61 -1.93 -4.02 -5.37
CA THR A 61 -2.51 -5.15 -6.09
C THR A 61 -3.07 -6.18 -5.13
N ILE A 62 -4.09 -6.90 -5.57
CA ILE A 62 -4.69 -8.00 -4.84
C ILE A 62 -4.82 -9.17 -5.81
N THR A 63 -4.06 -10.24 -5.57
CA THR A 63 -4.10 -11.46 -6.36
C THR A 63 -5.02 -12.47 -5.70
N ASN A 64 -5.91 -13.05 -6.48
CA ASN A 64 -6.81 -14.12 -6.07
C ASN A 64 -6.42 -15.40 -6.81
N HIS A 65 -5.91 -16.39 -6.08
CA HIS A 65 -5.52 -17.69 -6.64
C HIS A 65 -6.66 -18.72 -6.65
N SER A 66 -7.85 -18.33 -6.18
CA SER A 66 -9.01 -19.21 -6.13
C SER A 66 -9.92 -19.07 -7.35
N ASN A 67 -10.86 -20.01 -7.46
CA ASN A 67 -11.91 -20.00 -8.48
C ASN A 67 -13.15 -19.20 -8.07
N GLN A 68 -13.14 -18.54 -6.91
CA GLN A 68 -14.25 -17.74 -6.40
C GLN A 68 -13.85 -16.27 -6.25
N PRO A 69 -14.75 -15.32 -6.56
CA PRO A 69 -14.49 -13.93 -6.27
C PRO A 69 -14.60 -13.66 -4.77
N PHE A 70 -13.86 -12.67 -4.27
CA PHE A 70 -14.03 -12.16 -2.91
C PHE A 70 -14.06 -10.64 -2.89
N VAL A 71 -14.52 -10.07 -1.77
CA VAL A 71 -14.54 -8.61 -1.56
C VAL A 71 -13.28 -8.19 -0.83
N ALA A 72 -12.58 -7.20 -1.37
CA ALA A 72 -11.55 -6.47 -0.66
C ALA A 72 -12.10 -5.13 -0.19
N GLU A 73 -11.93 -4.83 1.09
CA GLU A 73 -12.26 -3.55 1.71
C GLU A 73 -10.99 -2.73 1.92
N ILE A 74 -11.01 -1.47 1.52
CA ILE A 74 -9.88 -0.56 1.65
C ILE A 74 -10.18 0.39 2.81
N TRP A 75 -9.37 0.27 3.86
CA TRP A 75 -9.55 0.95 5.12
C TRP A 75 -8.41 1.94 5.39
N PHE A 76 -8.78 3.12 5.88
CA PHE A 76 -7.84 4.15 6.31
C PHE A 76 -7.81 4.18 7.83
N ASN A 77 -6.60 4.06 8.39
CA ASN A 77 -6.31 4.14 9.83
C ASN A 77 -7.09 3.16 10.69
N ALA A 78 -7.46 2.01 10.13
CA ALA A 78 -8.16 0.98 10.88
C ALA A 78 -7.17 0.09 11.65
N ILE A 79 -7.67 -0.48 12.73
CA ILE A 79 -7.02 -1.52 13.53
C ILE A 79 -7.59 -2.85 13.04
N PRO A 80 -6.87 -3.61 12.19
CA PRO A 80 -7.32 -4.92 11.74
C PRO A 80 -7.20 -5.97 12.86
N PRO A 81 -8.01 -7.04 12.84
CA PRO A 81 -7.97 -8.10 13.84
C PRO A 81 -6.78 -9.06 13.63
N GLY A 82 -6.45 -9.83 14.67
CA GLY A 82 -5.38 -10.83 14.66
C GLY A 82 -4.01 -10.28 15.04
N GLU A 83 -3.03 -11.17 15.07
CA GLU A 83 -1.63 -10.83 15.38
C GLU A 83 -0.88 -10.51 14.08
N PRO A 84 -0.31 -9.30 13.93
CA PRO A 84 0.33 -8.89 12.69
C PRO A 84 1.69 -9.59 12.50
N MET A 85 1.88 -10.15 11.31
CA MET A 85 3.17 -10.57 10.79
C MET A 85 3.78 -9.48 9.91
N ILE A 86 5.11 -9.36 9.89
CA ILE A 86 5.82 -8.37 9.07
C ILE A 86 6.43 -9.09 7.87
N SER A 87 6.11 -8.64 6.66
CA SER A 87 6.70 -9.24 5.47
C SER A 87 8.15 -8.81 5.27
N LYS A 88 8.97 -9.76 4.80
CA LYS A 88 10.37 -9.50 4.42
C LYS A 88 10.53 -9.24 2.92
N ASN A 89 9.46 -9.39 2.14
CA ASN A 89 9.47 -9.23 0.69
C ASN A 89 9.35 -7.75 0.31
N VAL A 90 10.33 -6.94 0.70
CA VAL A 90 10.37 -5.48 0.51
C VAL A 90 11.70 -5.05 -0.08
N THR A 91 11.68 -4.20 -1.11
CA THR A 91 12.88 -3.70 -1.77
C THR A 91 12.72 -2.25 -2.27
N PRO A 92 13.79 -1.42 -2.25
CA PRO A 92 13.79 -0.20 -3.05
C PRO A 92 13.70 -0.55 -4.53
N THR A 93 13.01 0.28 -5.30
CA THR A 93 12.90 0.08 -6.76
C THR A 93 14.16 0.46 -7.53
N ASN A 94 15.01 1.33 -6.95
CA ASN A 94 16.27 1.72 -7.56
C ASN A 94 17.43 1.00 -6.87
N THR A 95 17.83 -0.13 -7.43
CA THR A 95 18.94 -0.96 -6.94
C THR A 95 20.32 -0.46 -7.38
N ALA A 96 20.40 0.61 -8.19
CA ALA A 96 21.65 1.25 -8.57
C ALA A 96 22.22 2.17 -7.47
N LEU A 97 21.45 2.45 -6.41
CA LEU A 97 21.87 3.25 -5.27
C LEU A 97 22.70 2.41 -4.28
N SER A 98 23.74 3.00 -3.70
CA SER A 98 24.56 2.36 -2.68
C SER A 98 24.87 3.32 -1.52
N PRO A 99 24.56 2.96 -0.26
CA PRO A 99 23.88 1.73 0.15
C PRO A 99 22.42 1.69 -0.32
N LEU A 100 21.83 0.49 -0.38
CA LEU A 100 20.41 0.34 -0.70
C LEU A 100 19.54 1.05 0.35
N PRO A 101 18.62 1.94 -0.07
CA PRO A 101 17.68 2.57 0.85
C PRO A 101 16.81 1.54 1.58
N LYS A 102 16.49 1.81 2.84
CA LYS A 102 15.63 0.97 3.67
C LYS A 102 14.35 1.72 4.03
N PRO A 103 13.16 1.16 3.78
CA PRO A 103 11.91 1.82 4.15
C PRO A 103 11.72 1.85 5.67
N LYS A 104 10.99 2.86 6.15
CA LYS A 104 10.48 2.96 7.52
C LYS A 104 9.10 2.33 7.66
N VAL A 105 8.27 2.47 6.62
CA VAL A 105 6.96 1.85 6.50
C VAL A 105 7.14 0.34 6.36
N LYS A 106 6.23 -0.41 6.97
CA LYS A 106 6.23 -1.86 6.94
C LYS A 106 5.03 -2.39 6.17
N ILE A 107 5.22 -3.54 5.54
CA ILE A 107 4.10 -4.38 5.12
C ILE A 107 3.78 -5.29 6.31
N GLU A 108 2.57 -5.15 6.85
CA GLU A 108 2.04 -6.01 7.90
C GLU A 108 0.88 -6.82 7.33
N PHE A 109 0.66 -8.03 7.82
CA PHE A 109 -0.43 -8.88 7.36
C PHE A 109 -0.85 -9.89 8.42
N ALA A 110 -2.06 -10.41 8.30
CA ALA A 110 -2.48 -11.60 9.04
C ALA A 110 -3.50 -12.39 8.21
N GLU A 111 -3.61 -13.67 8.52
CA GLU A 111 -4.48 -14.61 7.84
C GLU A 111 -5.38 -15.34 8.84
N LEU A 112 -6.49 -15.89 8.33
CA LEU A 112 -7.45 -16.68 9.11
C LEU A 112 -7.95 -15.98 10.39
N VAL A 113 -8.14 -14.66 10.33
CA VAL A 113 -8.53 -13.81 11.46
C VAL A 113 -10.05 -13.71 11.63
N ASP A 114 -10.48 -13.58 12.88
CA ASP A 114 -11.90 -13.44 13.24
C ASP A 114 -12.30 -11.96 13.35
N GLY A 115 -13.49 -11.61 12.84
CA GLY A 115 -14.04 -10.26 12.91
C GLY A 115 -13.56 -9.32 11.79
N PHE A 116 -13.70 -8.01 12.02
CA PHE A 116 -13.47 -6.95 11.03
C PHE A 116 -12.63 -5.80 11.63
N PRO A 117 -11.99 -4.96 10.79
CA PRO A 117 -11.24 -3.80 11.26
C PRO A 117 -12.09 -2.82 12.08
N LYS A 118 -11.46 -2.15 13.05
CA LYS A 118 -12.10 -1.17 13.95
C LYS A 118 -11.37 0.18 13.91
N ASN A 119 -12.00 1.23 14.41
CA ASN A 119 -11.38 2.56 14.63
C ASN A 119 -10.74 3.20 13.39
N GLY A 120 -11.32 2.99 12.21
CA GLY A 120 -10.91 3.63 10.96
C GLY A 120 -12.09 3.82 10.01
N ILE A 121 -11.82 4.19 8.77
CA ILE A 121 -12.86 4.40 7.74
C ILE A 121 -12.69 3.38 6.62
N ASN A 122 -13.74 2.60 6.35
CA ASN A 122 -13.83 1.81 5.12
C ASN A 122 -14.11 2.78 3.97
N ALA A 123 -13.06 3.21 3.29
CA ALA A 123 -13.13 4.26 2.28
C ALA A 123 -13.85 3.78 1.02
N PHE A 124 -13.60 2.53 0.60
CA PHE A 124 -14.24 1.90 -0.54
C PHE A 124 -13.97 0.39 -0.59
N LYS A 125 -14.68 -0.31 -1.48
CA LYS A 125 -14.52 -1.75 -1.72
C LYS A 125 -14.16 -2.05 -3.17
N ARG A 126 -13.61 -3.25 -3.39
CA ARG A 126 -13.37 -3.86 -4.71
C ARG A 126 -13.81 -5.31 -4.67
N ILE A 127 -14.32 -5.81 -5.80
CA ILE A 127 -14.50 -7.25 -6.01
C ILE A 127 -13.27 -7.74 -6.75
N VAL A 128 -12.60 -8.77 -6.22
CA VAL A 128 -11.43 -9.38 -6.84
C VAL A 128 -11.88 -10.63 -7.59
N PRO A 129 -11.83 -10.65 -8.94
CA PRO A 129 -12.28 -11.80 -9.71
C PRO A 129 -11.45 -13.06 -9.44
N PRO A 130 -11.99 -14.26 -9.72
CA PRO A 130 -11.24 -15.51 -9.69
C PRO A 130 -9.98 -15.47 -10.55
N GLN A 131 -8.92 -16.18 -10.15
CA GLN A 131 -7.69 -16.39 -10.93
C GLN A 131 -7.15 -15.10 -11.57
N SER A 132 -7.14 -14.01 -10.81
CA SER A 132 -6.82 -12.69 -11.35
C SER A 132 -6.08 -11.82 -10.34
N THR A 133 -5.41 -10.80 -10.86
CA THR A 133 -4.82 -9.73 -10.06
C THR A 133 -5.58 -8.45 -10.34
N LEU A 134 -6.20 -7.89 -9.29
CA LEU A 134 -6.73 -6.54 -9.34
C LEU A 134 -5.60 -5.55 -9.09
N VAL A 135 -5.49 -4.53 -9.93
CA VAL A 135 -4.45 -3.48 -9.84
C VAL A 135 -5.12 -2.12 -9.65
N SER A 136 -4.56 -1.30 -8.77
CA SER A 136 -5.00 0.09 -8.58
C SER A 136 -3.79 1.01 -8.46
N ASP A 137 -3.72 1.99 -9.36
CA ASP A 137 -2.75 3.08 -9.32
C ASP A 137 -3.38 4.30 -8.64
N GLU A 138 -2.73 4.78 -7.60
CA GLU A 138 -3.21 5.86 -6.74
C GLU A 138 -2.36 7.13 -6.85
N ASP A 139 -1.26 7.08 -7.61
CA ASP A 139 -0.34 8.20 -7.91
C ASP A 139 0.19 8.95 -6.66
N GLY A 140 0.18 8.31 -5.50
CA GLY A 140 0.60 8.92 -4.23
C GLY A 140 -0.48 9.80 -3.59
N LYS A 141 -1.75 9.70 -3.98
CA LYS A 141 -2.81 10.58 -3.48
C LYS A 141 -3.27 10.25 -2.05
N TYR A 142 -3.03 9.03 -1.58
CA TYR A 142 -3.31 8.64 -0.20
C TYR A 142 -2.05 8.78 0.64
N ILE A 143 -2.13 9.64 1.67
CA ILE A 143 -0.99 10.09 2.46
C ILE A 143 -1.28 9.81 3.93
N PHE A 144 -0.38 9.07 4.59
CA PHE A 144 -0.52 8.62 5.97
C PHE A 144 0.71 9.05 6.80
N PRO A 145 0.57 9.97 7.77
CA PRO A 145 1.66 10.37 8.67
C PRO A 145 2.09 9.24 9.61
N SER A 146 3.08 9.52 10.46
CA SER A 146 3.56 8.56 11.48
C SER A 146 2.43 8.11 12.40
N GLY A 147 2.30 6.79 12.60
CA GLY A 147 1.25 6.16 13.41
C GLY A 147 -0.02 5.79 12.63
N GLU A 148 -0.10 6.14 11.34
CA GLU A 148 -1.25 5.88 10.49
C GLU A 148 -1.01 4.71 9.51
N SER A 149 -2.09 4.18 8.91
CA SER A 149 -2.03 2.96 8.11
C SER A 149 -3.03 2.93 6.95
N PHE A 150 -2.65 2.20 5.90
CA PHE A 150 -3.50 1.83 4.77
C PHE A 150 -3.70 0.32 4.78
N VAL A 151 -4.93 -0.15 4.98
CA VAL A 151 -5.25 -1.57 5.17
C VAL A 151 -6.13 -2.06 4.04
N ILE A 152 -5.74 -3.19 3.43
CA ILE A 152 -6.57 -3.96 2.51
C ILE A 152 -7.06 -5.20 3.26
N PHE A 153 -8.34 -5.23 3.57
CA PHE A 153 -9.00 -6.31 4.29
C PHE A 153 -9.75 -7.23 3.32
N LEU A 154 -9.43 -8.51 3.32
CA LEU A 154 -9.97 -9.51 2.42
C LEU A 154 -11.08 -10.28 3.13
N VAL A 155 -12.32 -10.11 2.66
CA VAL A 155 -13.50 -10.71 3.25
C VAL A 155 -13.68 -12.12 2.69
N SER A 156 -13.68 -13.11 3.57
CA SER A 156 -13.89 -14.51 3.20
C SER A 156 -15.27 -14.73 2.59
N PRO A 157 -15.35 -15.30 1.38
CA PRO A 157 -16.59 -15.85 0.86
C PRO A 157 -16.79 -17.25 1.48
N ASP A 158 -17.77 -17.37 2.37
CA ASP A 158 -18.28 -18.62 2.97
C ASP A 158 -17.27 -19.80 3.11
N ASN A 159 -17.65 -21.01 2.69
CA ASN A 159 -17.06 -22.29 3.10
C ASN A 159 -15.80 -22.72 2.32
N GLU A 160 -15.22 -21.87 1.49
CA GLU A 160 -14.01 -22.24 0.73
C GLU A 160 -12.76 -21.57 1.27
N TYR A 161 -11.65 -22.29 1.15
CA TYR A 161 -10.33 -21.77 1.44
C TYR A 161 -9.78 -21.06 0.19
N ILE A 162 -9.36 -19.82 0.36
CA ILE A 162 -8.80 -18.97 -0.67
C ILE A 162 -7.38 -18.61 -0.25
N GLU A 163 -6.47 -18.74 -1.20
CA GLU A 163 -5.14 -18.16 -1.13
C GLU A 163 -5.12 -16.86 -1.93
N ALA A 164 -4.54 -15.81 -1.35
CA ALA A 164 -4.44 -14.50 -1.93
C ALA A 164 -3.08 -13.86 -1.62
N GLU A 165 -2.71 -12.84 -2.37
CA GLU A 165 -1.53 -12.02 -2.11
C GLU A 165 -1.87 -10.54 -2.23
N VAL A 166 -1.28 -9.71 -1.35
CA VAL A 166 -1.43 -8.25 -1.43
C VAL A 166 -0.05 -7.63 -1.66
N ALA A 167 0.07 -6.80 -2.70
CA ALA A 167 1.30 -6.08 -2.99
C ALA A 167 1.08 -4.57 -3.01
N PHE A 168 2.16 -3.84 -2.77
CA PHE A 168 2.15 -2.39 -2.63
C PHE A 168 3.34 -1.75 -3.34
N GLY A 169 3.09 -0.57 -3.89
CA GLY A 169 4.10 0.41 -4.25
C GLY A 169 3.87 1.69 -3.46
N TRP A 170 4.91 2.23 -2.83
CA TRP A 170 4.80 3.45 -2.04
C TRP A 170 6.09 4.27 -2.09
N PHE A 171 6.01 5.52 -1.66
CA PHE A 171 7.19 6.30 -1.37
C PHE A 171 7.09 7.01 -0.02
N GLU A 172 8.25 7.29 0.56
CA GLU A 172 8.37 7.94 1.85
C GLU A 172 8.94 9.35 1.67
N LYS A 173 8.31 10.36 2.27
CA LYS A 173 8.91 11.70 2.35
C LYS A 173 9.17 12.07 3.79
N SER A 174 10.39 12.47 4.10
CA SER A 174 10.73 12.97 5.43
C SER A 174 9.90 14.20 5.77
N VAL A 175 9.31 14.17 6.95
CA VAL A 175 8.68 15.35 7.54
C VAL A 175 9.83 16.22 8.05
N LYS A 176 10.17 17.29 7.33
CA LYS A 176 11.05 18.31 7.90
C LYS A 176 10.28 18.93 9.06
N ASN A 177 10.85 18.90 10.27
CA ASN A 177 10.37 19.76 11.35
C ASN A 177 10.30 21.18 10.77
N LYS A 178 9.08 21.71 10.60
CA LYS A 178 8.92 23.14 10.44
C LYS A 178 9.46 23.70 11.75
N ASN A 179 10.70 24.19 11.74
CA ASN A 179 11.16 25.08 12.78
C ASN A 179 10.20 26.27 12.73
N ILE A 180 9.19 26.24 13.60
CA ILE A 180 8.39 27.39 13.95
C ILE A 180 9.35 28.25 14.77
N ASN A 181 10.18 29.02 14.06
CA ASN A 181 10.84 30.15 14.66
C ASN A 181 9.75 31.22 14.80
N ASN A 182 9.14 31.27 15.99
CA ASN A 182 8.48 32.47 16.50
C ASN A 182 9.53 33.54 16.78
#